data_AF-A0A329J4U0-F1
#
_entry.id   AF-A0A329J4U0-F1
#
_cell.length_a   1.000
_cell.length_b   1.000
_cell.length_c   1.000
_cell.angle_alpha   90.00
_cell.angle_beta   90.00
_cell.angle_gamma   90.00
#
_symmetry.space_group_name_H-M   'P 1'
#
loop_
_entity.id
_entity.type
_entity.pdbx_description
1 polymer ?
#
loop_
_entity_poly.entity_id
_entity_poly.type
_entity_poly.pdbx_seq_one_letter_code
_entity_poly.pdbx_strand_id
1 'polypeptide(L)'
;MARFISLGLIMSRSRRKTPVCGITTAVSEHFDKQAWHRRYRKAVRQRLAIDPTAEPPHLREFFDPWCMHKDGKRYYGVDRLNEKFLRK
;
A
#
# COMPACT_ATOMS: atom_id res chain seq x y z
N MET A 1 -20.04 8.01 -51.75
CA MET A 1 -19.88 8.58 -50.40
C MET A 1 -19.94 7.46 -49.37
N ALA A 2 -18.80 6.95 -48.92
CA ALA A 2 -18.73 5.93 -47.88
C ALA A 2 -18.42 6.62 -46.55
N ARG A 3 -19.37 6.57 -45.61
CA ARG A 3 -19.18 7.03 -44.24
C ARG A 3 -18.23 6.05 -43.54
N PHE A 4 -16.98 6.45 -43.33
CA PHE A 4 -16.07 5.80 -42.41
C PHE A 4 -16.64 5.99 -40.99
N ILE A 5 -17.32 4.97 -40.47
CA ILE A 5 -17.63 4.87 -39.05
C ILE A 5 -16.28 4.74 -38.36
N SER A 6 -15.89 5.77 -37.61
CA SER A 6 -14.73 5.68 -36.73
C SER A 6 -15.04 4.59 -35.70
N LEU A 7 -14.44 3.41 -35.91
CA LEU A 7 -14.23 2.44 -34.86
C LEU A 7 -13.38 3.13 -33.80
N GLY A 8 -14.06 3.81 -32.86
CA GLY A 8 -13.45 4.48 -31.74
C GLY A 8 -12.64 3.47 -30.95
N LEU A 9 -11.32 3.52 -31.12
CA LEU A 9 -10.29 3.05 -30.21
C LEU A 9 -10.79 2.01 -29.20
N ILE A 10 -10.76 0.72 -29.57
CA ILE A 10 -10.52 -0.32 -28.56
C ILE A 10 -9.07 -0.09 -28.09
N MET A 11 -8.88 0.89 -27.21
CA MET A 11 -7.62 1.00 -26.47
C MET A 11 -7.48 -0.34 -25.76
N SER A 12 -6.46 -1.13 -26.10
CA SER A 12 -6.14 -2.34 -25.35
C SER A 12 -5.69 -1.90 -23.96
N ARG A 13 -6.64 -1.75 -23.04
CA ARG A 13 -6.36 -1.25 -21.70
C ARG A 13 -5.53 -2.32 -21.00
N SER A 14 -4.32 -1.94 -20.58
CA SER A 14 -3.42 -2.86 -19.88
C SER A 14 -4.11 -3.45 -18.65
N ARG A 15 -4.15 -4.79 -18.59
CA ARG A 15 -4.71 -5.52 -17.45
C ARG A 15 -3.60 -5.90 -16.47
N ARG A 16 -3.95 -5.93 -15.19
CA ARG A 16 -3.11 -6.42 -14.10
C ARG A 16 -2.86 -7.92 -14.34
N LYS A 17 -1.58 -8.29 -14.48
CA LYS A 17 -1.15 -9.69 -14.59
C LYS A 17 -1.50 -10.49 -13.33
N THR A 18 -1.44 -9.86 -12.17
CA THR A 18 -1.71 -10.46 -10.86
C THR A 18 -2.74 -9.64 -10.09
N PRO A 19 -4.05 -9.97 -10.20
CA PRO A 19 -5.12 -9.27 -9.51
C PRO A 19 -5.19 -9.66 -8.03
N VAL A 20 -4.29 -9.08 -7.23
CA VAL A 20 -4.14 -9.38 -5.80
C VAL A 20 -4.49 -8.14 -4.97
N CYS A 21 -5.20 -8.33 -3.86
CA CYS A 21 -5.51 -7.32 -2.86
C CYS A 21 -5.13 -7.77 -1.45
N GLY A 22 -5.20 -6.85 -0.48
CA GLY A 22 -5.05 -7.21 0.93
C GLY A 22 -6.17 -8.17 1.38
N ILE A 23 -5.86 -9.10 2.29
CA ILE A 23 -6.87 -9.96 2.94
C ILE A 23 -7.66 -9.17 3.98
N THR A 24 -6.98 -8.27 4.68
CA THR A 24 -7.52 -7.45 5.75
C THR A 24 -8.66 -6.51 5.30
N THR A 25 -9.49 -6.11 6.26
CA THR A 25 -10.46 -5.02 6.12
C THR A 25 -9.83 -3.63 6.20
N ALA A 26 -8.57 -3.53 6.63
CA ALA A 26 -7.89 -2.24 6.71
C ALA A 26 -7.64 -1.66 5.31
N VAL A 27 -8.33 -0.55 5.02
CA VAL A 27 -8.29 0.13 3.71
C VAL A 27 -6.93 0.79 3.45
N SER A 28 -6.17 1.11 4.50
CA SER A 28 -4.87 1.78 4.38
C SER A 28 -3.88 1.37 5.46
N GLU A 29 -2.58 1.40 5.13
CA GLU A 29 -1.47 1.33 6.09
C GLU A 29 -1.15 2.69 6.71
N HIS A 30 -1.90 3.73 6.34
CA HIS A 30 -1.55 5.10 6.67
C HIS A 30 -1.52 5.33 8.19
N PHE A 31 -2.53 4.80 8.90
CA PHE A 31 -2.62 4.91 10.35
C PHE A 31 -1.42 4.24 11.05
N ASP A 32 -1.12 3.00 10.69
CA ASP A 32 0.01 2.25 11.26
C ASP A 32 1.32 3.00 11.02
N LYS A 33 1.53 3.47 9.77
CA LYS A 33 2.70 4.27 9.39
C LYS A 33 2.81 5.55 10.20
N GLN A 34 1.71 6.24 10.44
CA GLN A 34 1.73 7.44 11.27
C GLN A 34 2.03 7.14 12.74
N ALA A 35 1.44 6.07 13.28
CA ALA A 35 1.60 5.69 14.68
C ALA A 35 3.05 5.30 14.99
N TRP A 36 3.65 4.39 14.21
CA TRP A 36 5.01 3.95 14.48
C TRP A 36 6.05 5.05 14.24
N HIS A 37 5.90 5.86 13.18
CA HIS A 37 6.78 7.01 12.95
C HIS A 37 6.71 8.04 14.08
N ARG A 38 5.52 8.27 14.66
CA ARG A 38 5.35 9.19 15.79
C ARG A 38 6.11 8.69 17.02
N ARG A 39 6.03 7.39 17.31
CA ARG A 39 6.76 6.74 18.41
C ARG A 39 8.27 6.82 18.18
N TYR A 40 8.73 6.48 16.98
CA TYR A 40 10.15 6.54 16.60
C TYR A 40 10.72 7.96 16.78
N ARG A 41 10.06 8.99 16.24
CA ARG A 41 10.50 10.38 16.40
C ARG A 41 10.55 10.83 17.87
N LYS A 42 9.62 10.35 18.71
CA LYS A 42 9.65 10.65 20.14
C LYS A 42 10.88 10.02 20.80
N ALA A 43 11.16 8.76 20.51
CA ALA A 43 12.31 8.04 21.07
C ALA A 43 13.64 8.68 20.64
N VAL A 44 13.79 9.01 19.34
CA VAL A 44 14.97 9.71 18.82
C VAL A 44 15.18 11.04 19.55
N ARG A 45 14.12 11.85 19.72
CA ARG A 45 14.21 13.13 20.42
C ARG A 45 14.64 12.97 21.87
N GLN A 46 14.12 11.96 22.57
CA GLN A 46 14.50 11.66 23.95
C GLN A 46 15.97 11.22 24.04
N ARG A 47 16.44 10.40 23.09
CA ARG A 47 17.82 9.93 23.01
C ARG A 47 18.79 11.11 22.79
N LEU A 48 18.51 11.95 21.80
CA LEU A 48 19.32 13.13 21.46
C LEU A 48 19.36 14.17 22.59
N ALA A 49 18.30 14.27 23.40
CA ALA A 49 18.27 15.15 24.56
C ALA A 49 19.20 14.68 25.69
N ILE A 50 19.51 13.37 25.74
CA ILE A 50 20.42 12.78 26.72
C ILE A 50 21.85 12.79 26.18
N ASP A 51 22.03 12.35 24.94
CA ASP A 51 23.30 12.28 24.25
C ASP A 51 23.10 12.67 22.77
N PRO A 52 23.58 13.86 22.36
CA PRO A 52 23.49 14.32 20.98
C PRO A 52 24.24 13.45 19.96
N THR A 53 25.18 12.63 20.41
CA THR A 53 25.99 11.74 19.56
C THR A 53 25.48 10.30 19.53
N ALA A 54 24.42 10.01 20.28
CA ALA A 54 23.86 8.66 20.33
C ALA A 54 23.24 8.25 18.99
N GLU A 55 23.52 7.00 18.60
CA GLU A 55 22.89 6.37 17.45
C GLU A 55 21.36 6.27 17.62
N PRO A 56 20.59 6.47 16.54
CA PRO A 56 19.14 6.31 16.58
C PRO A 56 18.76 4.85 16.87
N PRO A 57 17.64 4.62 17.57
CA PRO A 57 17.16 3.28 17.89
C PRO A 57 16.76 2.53 16.63
N HIS A 58 16.81 1.19 16.66
CA HIS A 58 16.56 0.40 15.47
C HIS A 58 15.07 0.42 15.11
N LEU A 59 14.75 0.54 13.82
CA LEU A 59 13.36 0.70 13.36
C LEU A 59 12.44 -0.46 13.77
N ARG A 60 12.97 -1.69 13.83
CA ARG A 60 12.19 -2.88 14.22
C ARG A 60 11.71 -2.85 15.67
N GLU A 61 12.27 -1.98 16.52
CA GLU A 61 11.75 -1.76 17.87
C GLU A 61 10.37 -1.06 17.85
N PHE A 62 10.03 -0.37 16.75
CA PHE A 62 8.81 0.42 16.63
C PHE A 62 7.80 -0.15 15.64
N PHE A 63 8.24 -0.98 14.69
CA PHE A 63 7.36 -1.59 13.70
C PHE A 63 7.73 -3.05 13.44
N ASP A 64 6.70 -3.90 13.37
CA ASP A 64 6.79 -5.26 12.86
C ASP A 64 5.93 -5.39 11.59
N PRO A 65 6.51 -5.68 10.41
CA PRO A 65 5.77 -5.94 9.19
C PRO A 65 4.65 -6.98 9.33
N TRP A 66 4.83 -7.98 10.19
CA TRP A 66 3.89 -9.10 10.34
C TRP A 66 2.71 -8.79 11.26
N CYS A 67 2.80 -7.72 12.07
CA CYS A 67 1.74 -7.29 12.97
C CYS A 67 0.96 -6.06 12.47
N MET A 68 1.21 -5.61 11.23
CA MET A 68 0.49 -4.45 10.67
C MET A 68 -0.94 -4.82 10.28
N HIS A 69 -1.87 -3.86 10.37
CA HIS A 69 -3.26 -4.12 10.06
C HIS A 69 -3.49 -4.55 8.61
N LYS A 70 -2.56 -4.19 7.70
CA LYS A 70 -2.63 -4.56 6.29
C LYS A 70 -1.85 -5.82 5.92
N ASP A 71 -1.85 -6.82 6.80
CA ASP A 71 -1.24 -8.11 6.49
C ASP A 71 -2.12 -8.98 5.57
N GLY A 72 -1.46 -9.88 4.85
CA GLY A 72 -2.07 -10.87 3.97
C GLY A 72 -2.39 -10.34 2.56
N LYS A 73 -2.21 -11.22 1.57
CA LYS A 73 -2.57 -10.99 0.17
C LYS A 73 -3.52 -12.09 -0.31
N ARG A 74 -4.60 -11.71 -0.98
CA ARG A 74 -5.51 -12.64 -1.67
C ARG A 74 -5.71 -12.23 -3.11
N TYR A 75 -5.96 -13.20 -3.97
CA TYR A 75 -6.51 -12.91 -5.29
C TYR A 75 -7.91 -12.29 -5.16
N TYR A 76 -8.27 -11.44 -6.13
CA TYR A 76 -9.66 -11.02 -6.29
C TYR A 76 -10.55 -12.26 -6.42
N GLY A 77 -11.60 -12.32 -5.60
CA GLY A 77 -12.64 -13.33 -5.77
C GLY A 77 -13.45 -13.09 -7.05
N VAL A 78 -14.31 -14.05 -7.39
CA VAL A 78 -15.17 -14.00 -8.58
C VAL A 78 -15.93 -12.67 -8.70
N ASP A 79 -16.37 -12.10 -7.58
CA ASP A 79 -17.11 -10.83 -7.48
C ASP A 79 -16.31 -9.59 -7.92
N ARG A 80 -14.97 -9.67 -7.95
CA ARG A 80 -14.07 -8.56 -8.31
C ARG A 80 -13.27 -8.80 -9.58
N LEU A 81 -13.70 -9.74 -10.42
CA LEU A 81 -13.10 -9.97 -11.75
C LEU A 81 -13.59 -8.99 -12.84
N ASN A 82 -14.36 -7.97 -12.46
CA ASN A 82 -14.88 -6.97 -13.38
C ASN A 82 -13.73 -6.15 -14.00
N GLU A 83 -13.93 -5.64 -15.21
CA GLU A 83 -12.90 -4.92 -15.97
C GLU A 83 -12.32 -3.72 -15.19
N LYS A 84 -13.15 -3.06 -14.37
CA LYS A 84 -12.73 -1.96 -13.49
C LYS A 84 -11.61 -2.36 -12.52
N PHE A 85 -11.69 -3.55 -11.92
CA PHE A 85 -10.73 -4.03 -10.92
C PHE A 85 -9.50 -4.70 -11.54
N LEU A 86 -9.59 -5.15 -12.79
CA LEU A 86 -8.48 -5.76 -13.51
C LEU A 86 -7.62 -4.75 -14.29
N ARG A 87 -8.08 -3.52 -14.50
CA ARG A 87 -7.29 -2.47 -15.17
C ARG A 87 -6.15 -1.97 -14.29
N LYS A 88 -4.96 -1.72 -14.86
CA LYS A 88 -3.76 -1.26 -14.13
C LYS A 88 -3.98 0.08 -13.44
#